data_AF-A0A2P5A3V5-F1
#
_entry.id   AF-A0A2P5A3V5-F1
#
_cell.length_a   1.000
_cell.length_b   1.000
_cell.length_c   1.000
_cell.angle_alpha   90.00
_cell.angle_beta   90.00
_cell.angle_gamma   90.00
#
_symmetry.space_group_name_H-M   'P 1'
#
loop_
_entity.id
_entity.type
_entity.pdbx_description
1 polymer ?
#
loop_
_entity_poly.entity_id
_entity_poly.type
_entity_poly.pdbx_seq_one_letter_code
_entity_poly.pdbx_strand_id
1 'polypeptide(L)'
;MNRLSFVDSNAIEAEPWEFKYTLTQEDVTKKSIKIPAPVIAYTGFLSHISDKDVRNLHVEQGVYLLLFNFDNTHFFDTNLKLVSKDPFTLEIASWRDCISGEFEVTFIERYNLKEHAEIGFFWKDDCLYFRVLNP
;
A
#
# COMPACT_ATOMS: atom_id res chain seq x y z
N MET A 1 -22.59 -3.96 -2.95
CA MET A 1 -22.38 -3.32 -4.28
C MET A 1 -21.53 -2.09 -4.04
N ASN A 2 -20.25 -2.12 -4.42
CA ASN A 2 -19.33 -1.00 -4.17
C ASN A 2 -19.44 0.01 -5.31
N ARG A 3 -19.54 1.29 -4.96
CA ARG A 3 -19.79 2.41 -5.86
C ARG A 3 -18.46 3.12 -6.11
N LEU A 4 -17.88 2.92 -7.29
CA LEU A 4 -16.77 3.74 -7.79
C LEU A 4 -17.34 5.10 -8.21
N SER A 5 -16.69 6.18 -7.80
CA SER A 5 -17.02 7.55 -8.21
C SER A 5 -15.76 8.23 -8.76
N PHE A 6 -15.89 8.82 -9.94
CA PHE A 6 -14.86 9.62 -10.60
C PHE A 6 -15.15 11.10 -10.33
N VAL A 7 -14.12 11.88 -10.01
CA VAL A 7 -14.25 13.30 -9.65
C VAL A 7 -13.84 14.16 -10.83
N ASP A 8 -14.74 15.05 -11.26
CA ASP A 8 -14.47 16.09 -12.26
C ASP A 8 -13.68 17.26 -11.66
N SER A 9 -12.78 17.79 -12.49
CA SER A 9 -11.79 18.81 -12.23
C SER A 9 -12.36 20.18 -11.83
N ASN A 10 -12.03 20.66 -10.64
CA ASN A 10 -11.87 22.08 -10.33
C ASN A 10 -10.84 22.26 -9.19
N ALA A 11 -9.90 23.18 -9.40
CA ALA A 11 -8.64 23.32 -8.70
C ALA A 11 -8.74 23.67 -7.20
N ILE A 12 -8.76 22.65 -6.37
CA ILE A 12 -7.82 22.45 -5.26
C ILE A 12 -6.81 21.45 -5.84
N GLU A 13 -5.49 21.55 -5.62
CA GLU A 13 -4.53 20.56 -6.15
C GLU A 13 -5.12 19.16 -5.95
N ALA A 14 -5.61 18.56 -7.05
CA ALA A 14 -6.33 17.32 -6.98
C ALA A 14 -5.26 16.32 -6.59
N GLU A 15 -5.23 15.98 -5.31
CA GLU A 15 -4.19 15.15 -4.74
C GLU A 15 -4.04 13.91 -5.63
N PRO A 16 -2.82 13.55 -6.06
CA PRO A 16 -2.57 12.66 -7.20
C PRO A 16 -2.84 11.19 -6.88
N TRP A 17 -3.88 10.90 -6.09
CA TRP A 17 -4.20 9.55 -5.65
C TRP A 17 -4.49 8.66 -6.85
N GLU A 18 -3.62 7.70 -7.08
CA GLU A 18 -3.86 6.64 -8.04
C GLU A 18 -4.93 5.68 -7.53
N PHE A 19 -4.99 5.48 -6.21
CA PHE A 19 -6.08 4.76 -5.57
C PHE A 19 -6.27 5.23 -4.12
N LYS A 20 -7.50 5.03 -3.63
CA LYS A 20 -7.86 5.18 -2.23
C LYS A 20 -8.20 3.81 -1.65
N TYR A 21 -7.86 3.61 -0.40
CA TYR A 21 -8.08 2.36 0.32
C TYR A 21 -8.76 2.65 1.65
N THR A 22 -9.85 1.94 1.92
CA THR A 22 -10.53 1.97 3.21
C THR A 22 -10.11 0.74 3.99
N LEU A 23 -9.51 0.92 5.16
CA LEU A 23 -9.05 -0.18 6.01
C LEU A 23 -10.23 -1.06 6.45
N THR A 24 -10.02 -2.36 6.39
CA THR A 24 -10.88 -3.37 7.01
C THR A 24 -10.37 -3.73 8.40
N GLN A 25 -11.20 -4.39 9.20
CA GLN A 25 -10.75 -4.97 10.48
C GLN A 25 -9.57 -5.96 10.30
N GLU A 26 -9.51 -6.71 9.19
CA GLU A 26 -8.40 -7.63 8.92
C GLU A 26 -7.08 -6.87 8.77
N ASP A 27 -7.09 -5.74 8.05
CA ASP A 27 -5.89 -4.93 7.80
C ASP A 27 -5.31 -4.38 9.10
N VAL A 28 -6.18 -3.90 10.00
CA VAL A 28 -5.78 -3.40 11.32
C VAL A 28 -5.20 -4.52 12.19
N THR A 29 -5.83 -5.70 12.19
CA THR A 29 -5.38 -6.84 13.00
C THR A 29 -4.07 -7.43 12.48
N LYS A 30 -3.91 -7.54 11.15
CA LYS A 30 -2.71 -8.10 10.53
C LYS A 30 -1.60 -7.08 10.31
N LYS A 31 -1.92 -5.78 10.45
CA LYS A 31 -1.02 -4.66 10.17
C LYS A 31 -0.47 -4.70 8.75
N SER A 32 -1.33 -5.06 7.79
CA SER A 32 -1.02 -5.16 6.37
C SER A 32 -2.20 -4.68 5.53
N ILE A 33 -1.95 -4.33 4.26
CA ILE A 33 -2.99 -3.96 3.30
C ILE A 33 -2.95 -4.93 2.12
N LYS A 34 -4.11 -5.47 1.75
CA LYS A 34 -4.27 -6.26 0.52
C LYS A 34 -4.71 -5.39 -0.65
N ILE A 35 -3.93 -5.40 -1.73
CA ILE A 35 -4.26 -4.71 -2.98
C ILE A 35 -4.84 -5.73 -3.97
N PRO A 36 -6.13 -5.61 -4.35
CA PRO A 36 -6.78 -6.57 -5.23
C PRO A 36 -6.46 -6.31 -6.71
N ALA A 37 -6.61 -7.34 -7.55
CA ALA A 37 -6.34 -7.30 -8.99
C ALA A 37 -6.91 -6.07 -9.73
N PRO A 38 -8.16 -5.61 -9.49
CA PRO A 38 -8.70 -4.44 -10.19
C PRO A 38 -7.90 -3.16 -9.92
N VAL A 39 -7.41 -2.96 -8.69
CA VAL A 39 -6.58 -1.80 -8.34
C VAL A 39 -5.22 -1.91 -9.00
N ILE A 40 -4.59 -3.09 -8.96
CA ILE A 40 -3.29 -3.36 -9.59
C ILE A 40 -3.35 -3.08 -11.09
N ALA A 41 -4.41 -3.54 -11.77
CA ALA A 41 -4.58 -3.33 -13.19
C ALA A 41 -4.88 -1.86 -13.55
N TYR A 42 -5.73 -1.19 -12.76
CA TYR A 42 -6.12 0.20 -13.02
C TYR A 42 -4.96 1.19 -12.82
N THR A 43 -4.18 1.00 -11.77
CA THR A 43 -3.05 1.88 -11.40
C THR A 43 -1.78 1.56 -12.18
N GLY A 44 -1.72 0.38 -12.81
CA GLY A 44 -0.46 -0.11 -13.35
C GLY A 44 0.57 -0.41 -12.26
N PHE A 45 0.14 -0.73 -11.02
CA PHE A 45 0.99 -0.86 -9.84
C PHE A 45 2.33 -1.58 -10.08
N LEU A 46 2.33 -2.67 -10.85
CA LEU A 46 3.53 -3.46 -11.14
C LEU A 46 4.52 -2.77 -12.11
N SER A 47 4.13 -1.75 -12.86
CA SER A 47 5.04 -1.01 -13.75
C SER A 47 6.02 -0.11 -13.00
N HIS A 48 5.77 0.15 -11.72
CA HIS A 48 6.69 0.86 -10.82
C HIS A 48 7.73 -0.06 -10.16
N ILE A 49 7.68 -1.36 -10.46
CA ILE A 49 8.53 -2.37 -9.85
C ILE A 49 9.38 -3.00 -10.95
N SER A 50 10.67 -3.20 -10.67
CA SER A 50 11.56 -3.81 -11.66
C SER A 50 11.11 -5.23 -12.04
N ASP A 51 11.32 -5.63 -13.30
CA ASP A 51 10.96 -6.98 -13.78
C ASP A 51 11.61 -8.10 -12.94
N LYS A 52 12.81 -7.86 -12.41
CA LYS A 52 13.51 -8.80 -11.54
C LYS A 52 12.75 -8.98 -10.23
N ASP A 53 12.26 -7.88 -9.66
CA ASP A 53 11.55 -7.89 -8.39
C ASP A 53 10.13 -8.44 -8.54
N VAL A 54 9.42 -8.13 -9.63
CA VAL A 54 8.11 -8.72 -9.91
C VAL A 54 8.17 -10.25 -9.90
N ARG A 55 9.24 -10.85 -10.43
CA ARG A 55 9.45 -12.32 -10.39
C ARG A 55 9.68 -12.86 -8.98
N ASN A 56 10.15 -12.03 -8.06
CA ASN A 56 10.42 -12.37 -6.66
C ASN A 56 9.21 -12.20 -5.73
N LEU A 57 8.08 -11.66 -6.21
CA LEU A 57 6.85 -11.49 -5.41
C LEU A 57 6.31 -12.80 -4.81
N HIS A 58 6.69 -13.96 -5.36
CA HIS A 58 6.30 -15.28 -4.86
C HIS A 58 7.23 -15.84 -3.78
N VAL A 59 8.37 -15.21 -3.54
CA VAL A 59 9.37 -15.67 -2.55
C VAL A 59 8.92 -15.23 -1.16
N GLU A 60 9.27 -16.00 -0.13
CA GLU A 60 8.86 -15.74 1.27
C GLU A 60 9.22 -14.33 1.76
N GLN A 61 10.36 -13.80 1.33
CA GLN A 61 10.82 -12.46 1.68
C GLN A 61 10.14 -11.35 0.88
N GLY A 62 9.44 -11.66 -0.22
CA GLY A 62 8.79 -10.67 -1.07
C GLY A 62 9.76 -9.71 -1.76
N VAL A 63 9.24 -8.53 -2.10
CA VAL A 63 9.95 -7.39 -2.69
C VAL A 63 9.97 -6.26 -1.69
N TYR A 64 11.15 -5.70 -1.44
CA TYR A 64 11.29 -4.51 -0.61
C TYR A 64 10.63 -3.31 -1.28
N LEU A 65 9.78 -2.61 -0.55
CA LEU A 65 9.06 -1.44 -1.00
C LEU A 65 9.17 -0.36 0.07
N LEU A 66 9.63 0.83 -0.32
CA LEU A 66 9.61 2.00 0.55
C LEU A 66 8.23 2.67 0.50
N LEU A 67 7.62 2.84 1.67
CA LEU A 67 6.36 3.54 1.84
C LEU A 67 6.57 4.87 2.54
N PHE A 68 6.47 5.98 1.82
CA PHE A 68 6.64 7.33 2.35
C PHE A 68 5.31 7.96 2.72
N ASN A 69 5.27 8.72 3.81
CA ASN A 69 4.14 9.61 4.02
C ASN A 69 4.25 10.85 3.11
N PHE A 70 3.13 11.49 2.78
CA PHE A 70 3.06 12.56 1.78
C PHE A 70 4.04 13.73 2.06
N ASP A 71 4.29 14.07 3.32
CA ASP A 71 5.14 15.20 3.71
C ASP A 71 6.64 14.83 3.85
N ASN A 72 7.02 13.58 3.53
CA ASN A 72 8.38 13.04 3.64
C ASN A 72 8.99 13.09 5.05
N THR A 73 8.17 13.17 6.10
CA THR A 73 8.68 13.15 7.48
C THR A 73 8.91 11.74 8.00
N HIS A 74 8.24 10.74 7.42
CA HIS A 74 8.33 9.34 7.81
C HIS A 74 8.36 8.44 6.57
N PHE A 75 9.16 7.39 6.64
CA PHE A 75 9.10 6.27 5.72
C PHE A 75 9.01 4.97 6.51
N PHE A 76 8.46 3.95 5.87
CA PHE A 76 8.32 2.61 6.43
C PHE A 76 8.94 1.62 5.46
N ASP A 77 9.77 0.74 6.01
CA ASP A 77 10.27 -0.42 5.30
C ASP A 77 9.14 -1.44 5.20
N THR A 78 8.71 -1.71 3.97
CA THR A 78 7.61 -2.65 3.71
C THR A 78 8.02 -3.76 2.75
N ASN A 79 7.26 -4.83 2.82
CA ASN A 79 7.30 -5.98 1.96
C ASN A 79 6.05 -6.03 1.10
N LEU A 80 6.28 -6.07 -0.20
CA LEU A 80 5.26 -6.39 -1.18
C LEU A 80 5.40 -7.86 -1.59
N LYS A 81 4.33 -8.63 -1.46
CA LYS A 81 4.32 -10.04 -1.87
C LYS A 81 3.00 -10.44 -2.49
N LEU A 82 3.02 -11.49 -3.30
CA LEU A 82 1.81 -12.11 -3.80
C LEU A 82 1.24 -13.07 -2.78
N VAL A 83 0.01 -12.81 -2.31
CA VAL A 83 -0.69 -13.65 -1.32
C VAL A 83 -1.77 -14.54 -1.92
N SER A 84 -2.24 -14.22 -3.13
CA SER A 84 -3.15 -15.09 -3.89
C SER A 84 -2.95 -14.91 -5.39
N LYS A 85 -3.02 -16.01 -6.16
CA LYS A 85 -2.99 -15.98 -7.63
C LYS A 85 -4.39 -15.89 -8.25
N ASP A 86 -5.40 -16.38 -7.54
CA ASP A 86 -6.79 -16.41 -8.01
C ASP A 86 -7.74 -16.15 -6.83
N PRO A 87 -8.28 -14.92 -6.67
CA PRO A 87 -7.95 -13.73 -7.46
C PRO A 87 -6.53 -13.21 -7.16
N PHE A 88 -5.86 -12.64 -8.17
CA PHE A 88 -4.53 -12.04 -8.01
C PHE A 88 -4.56 -10.93 -6.94
N THR A 89 -3.79 -11.10 -5.87
CA THR A 89 -3.82 -10.19 -4.71
C THR A 89 -2.41 -10.00 -4.17
N LEU A 90 -1.97 -8.74 -4.11
CA LEU A 90 -0.73 -8.36 -3.45
C LEU A 90 -1.01 -7.96 -2.00
N GLU A 91 -0.03 -8.12 -1.13
CA GLU A 91 -0.05 -7.62 0.23
C GLU A 91 1.14 -6.69 0.45
N ILE A 92 0.88 -5.49 0.97
CA ILE A 92 1.89 -4.61 1.57
C ILE A 92 1.85 -4.86 3.08
N ALA A 93 2.94 -5.38 3.62
CA ALA A 93 3.11 -5.61 5.06
C ALA A 93 4.41 -4.98 5.54
N SER A 94 4.55 -4.67 6.83
CA SER A 94 5.84 -4.21 7.34
C SER A 94 6.95 -5.22 7.11
N TRP A 95 8.14 -4.72 6.81
CA TRP A 95 9.32 -5.55 6.74
C TRP A 95 9.58 -6.19 8.11
N ARG A 96 9.87 -7.49 8.10
CA ARG A 96 10.22 -8.22 9.31
C ARG A 96 11.73 -8.40 9.29
N ASP A 97 12.42 -7.88 10.29
CA ASP A 97 13.84 -8.13 10.46
C ASP A 97 14.05 -9.64 10.68
N CYS A 98 14.85 -10.28 9.83
CA CYS A 98 15.13 -11.71 9.90
C CYS A 98 16.14 -12.09 10.99
N ILE A 99 16.86 -11.12 11.55
CA ILE A 99 17.84 -11.27 12.63
C ILE A 99 17.16 -11.08 13.98
N SER A 100 16.47 -9.94 14.18
CA SER A 100 15.78 -9.66 15.45
C SER A 100 14.41 -10.31 15.55
N GLY A 101 13.77 -10.65 14.43
CA GLY A 101 12.42 -11.21 14.38
C GLY A 101 11.30 -10.21 14.69
N GLU A 102 11.68 -8.98 15.08
CA GLU A 102 10.80 -7.87 15.43
C GLU A 102 10.21 -7.22 14.18
N PHE A 103 9.01 -6.69 14.33
CA PHE A 103 8.40 -5.83 13.32
C PHE A 103 8.76 -4.38 13.64
N GLU A 104 9.19 -3.62 12.63
CA GLU A 104 9.18 -2.16 12.77
C GLU A 104 7.77 -1.66 13.03
N VAL A 105 7.63 -0.53 13.73
CA VAL A 105 6.33 0.11 13.95
C VAL A 105 5.67 0.35 12.61
N THR A 106 4.51 -0.28 12.41
CA THR A 106 3.81 -0.19 11.13
C THR A 106 3.21 1.20 10.94
N PHE A 107 2.96 1.63 9.70
CA PHE A 107 2.27 2.92 9.49
C PHE A 107 0.86 2.91 10.11
N ILE A 108 0.18 1.76 10.13
CA ILE A 108 -1.11 1.59 10.80
C ILE A 108 -1.00 1.92 12.30
N GLU A 109 0.04 1.43 12.97
CA GLU A 109 0.28 1.73 14.39
C GLU A 109 0.74 3.17 14.61
N ARG A 110 1.68 3.66 13.79
CA ARG A 110 2.24 5.01 13.90
C ARG A 110 1.17 6.09 13.84
N TYR A 111 0.17 5.89 13.00
CA TYR A 111 -0.97 6.80 12.82
C TYR A 111 -2.21 6.38 13.62
N ASN A 112 -2.13 5.32 14.44
CA ASN A 112 -3.24 4.78 15.24
C ASN A 112 -4.52 4.52 14.43
N LEU A 113 -4.36 4.04 13.19
CA LEU A 113 -5.47 3.85 12.25
C LEU A 113 -6.43 2.76 12.73
N LYS A 114 -7.72 2.95 12.40
CA LYS A 114 -8.80 2.02 12.75
C LYS A 114 -9.48 1.49 11.49
N GLU A 115 -10.38 0.53 11.69
CA GLU A 115 -11.28 0.10 10.62
C GLU A 115 -12.03 1.32 10.07
N HIS A 116 -12.22 1.35 8.76
CA HIS A 116 -12.80 2.44 7.98
C HIS A 116 -11.94 3.69 7.82
N ALA A 117 -10.71 3.71 8.34
CA ALA A 117 -9.76 4.75 7.98
C ALA A 117 -9.52 4.75 6.47
N GLU A 118 -9.49 5.92 5.85
CA GLU A 118 -9.23 6.10 4.43
C GLU A 118 -7.81 6.60 4.19
N ILE A 119 -7.12 5.93 3.26
CA ILE A 119 -5.74 6.23 2.90
C ILE A 119 -5.67 6.44 1.39
N GLY A 120 -5.07 7.54 0.96
CA GLY A 120 -4.74 7.79 -0.44
C GLY A 120 -3.32 7.34 -0.75
N PHE A 121 -3.11 6.69 -1.89
CA PHE A 121 -1.82 6.22 -2.36
C PHE A 121 -1.49 6.75 -3.75
N PHE A 122 -0.21 7.02 -4.01
CA PHE A 122 0.30 7.40 -5.33
C PHE A 122 1.78 7.05 -5.45
N TRP A 123 2.28 6.86 -6.66
CA TRP A 123 3.70 6.67 -6.92
C TRP A 123 4.40 7.98 -7.24
N LYS A 124 5.64 8.11 -6.78
CA LYS A 124 6.56 9.18 -7.17
C LYS A 124 7.99 8.68 -7.04
N ASP A 125 8.81 8.91 -8.06
CA ASP A 125 10.24 8.53 -8.06
C ASP A 125 10.45 7.06 -7.65
N ASP A 126 9.65 6.15 -8.23
CA ASP A 126 9.63 4.70 -7.96
C ASP A 126 9.36 4.29 -6.50
N CYS A 127 8.86 5.22 -5.68
CA CYS A 127 8.46 4.99 -4.30
C CYS A 127 6.95 5.12 -4.15
N LEU A 128 6.36 4.33 -3.25
CA LEU A 128 4.94 4.43 -2.93
C LEU A 128 4.75 5.46 -1.81
N TYR A 129 3.86 6.41 -2.03
CA TYR A 129 3.50 7.43 -1.06
C TYR A 129 2.08 7.22 -0.54
N PHE A 130 1.83 7.65 0.69
CA PHE A 130 0.50 7.65 1.28
C PHE A 130 0.16 8.92 2.08
N ARG A 131 -1.14 9.16 2.24
CA ARG A 131 -1.70 10.11 3.22
C ARG A 131 -2.94 9.50 3.85
N VAL A 132 -3.07 9.69 5.16
CA VAL A 132 -4.32 9.40 5.88
C VAL A 132 -5.31 10.52 5.56
N LEU A 133 -6.38 10.18 4.84
CA LEU A 133 -7.44 11.12 4.43
C LEU A 133 -8.52 11.22 5.50
N ASN A 134 -8.83 10.09 6.14
CA ASN A 134 -9.75 9.98 7.26
C ASN A 134 -9.20 8.94 8.24
N PRO A 135 -8.80 9.30 9.47
CA PRO A 135 -8.16 8.38 10.42
C PRO A 135 -9.11 7.37 11.07
#